data_AF-A0A2M7GBS6-F1
#
_entry.id   AF-A0A2M7GBS6-F1
#
_cell.length_a   1.000
_cell.length_b   1.000
_cell.length_c   1.000
_cell.angle_alpha   90.00
_cell.angle_beta   90.00
_cell.angle_gamma   90.00
#
_symmetry.space_group_name_H-M   'P 1'
#
loop_
_entity.id
_entity.type
_entity.pdbx_description
1 polymer ?
#
loop_
_entity_poly.entity_id
_entity_poly.type
_entity_poly.pdbx_seq_one_letter_code
_entity_poly.pdbx_strand_id
1 'polypeptide(L)'
;MKNETVNELILNRSIHRLLGSFMLCSLLVACGDIPAESVATPSASAAFQDQIDVSAGSTALSVRNALNQARNAFLQISGRLQFVSPDLEAYQNAVDKVLPAMVGAANTLTTATASTTDNTTDMAALKEEFQQLYSDALNQMLNGINLNLQIYQNQYETPQSLSSGATLVSAEDALKSLSSIFQITEATERYLTELAAFDTLFTQQQPKQALDGLRNQQTVVMNGIFNFSAKTQDTQTIKNAYQMVAKSIVNPALLTQFSNLAIRAYGEEQVAYRKEEVTPNQSNPNRVVMVVREDGDHYRSLQIESGTLKNQLVQDSRGLRAADFLNQSNIVVVTPSPKP
;
A
#
# COMPACT_ATOMS: atom_id res chain seq x y z
N MET A 1 2.17 -20.89 -53.39
CA MET A 1 1.52 -20.19 -52.26
C MET A 1 2.14 -20.80 -50.99
N LYS A 2 3.35 -20.42 -50.56
CA LYS A 2 3.76 -19.24 -49.76
C LYS A 2 2.87 -18.98 -48.53
N ASN A 3 3.21 -19.60 -47.39
CA ASN A 3 3.68 -18.93 -46.17
C ASN A 3 3.61 -19.91 -45.00
N GLU A 4 4.77 -20.36 -44.49
CA GLU A 4 4.91 -20.69 -43.07
C GLU A 4 6.39 -20.72 -42.66
N THR A 5 6.65 -19.98 -41.57
CA THR A 5 7.72 -20.15 -40.58
C THR A 5 9.17 -19.86 -40.96
N VAL A 6 9.46 -18.56 -41.06
CA VAL A 6 10.72 -17.96 -40.58
C VAL A 6 10.68 -18.01 -39.05
N ASN A 7 11.36 -18.97 -38.43
CA ASN A 7 11.41 -19.09 -36.96
C ASN A 7 12.81 -19.44 -36.41
N GLU A 8 13.89 -19.13 -37.14
CA GLU A 8 15.26 -19.35 -36.64
C GLU A 8 16.18 -18.13 -36.78
N LEU A 9 15.65 -16.90 -36.79
CA LEU A 9 16.50 -15.71 -36.91
C LEU A 9 16.18 -14.55 -35.95
N ILE A 10 15.63 -14.85 -34.77
CA ILE A 10 15.49 -13.87 -33.67
C ILE A 10 15.92 -14.53 -32.35
N LEU A 11 17.15 -15.07 -32.33
CA LEU A 11 17.77 -15.52 -31.09
C LEU A 11 19.30 -15.42 -31.15
N ASN A 12 19.88 -14.34 -31.72
CA ASN A 12 21.31 -14.08 -31.52
C ASN A 12 21.82 -12.66 -31.87
N ARG A 13 21.09 -11.58 -31.55
CA ARG A 13 21.61 -10.20 -31.74
C ARG A 13 21.04 -9.19 -30.74
N SER A 14 21.26 -9.39 -29.44
CA SER A 14 21.10 -8.33 -28.42
C SER A 14 22.07 -8.52 -27.24
N ILE A 15 23.30 -8.96 -27.51
CA ILE A 15 24.42 -8.89 -26.57
C ILE A 15 25.38 -7.84 -27.12
N HIS A 16 25.71 -6.86 -26.28
CA HIS A 16 26.55 -5.66 -26.49
C HIS A 16 25.79 -4.35 -26.76
N ARG A 17 25.55 -3.62 -25.65
CA ARG A 17 25.59 -2.16 -25.43
C ARG A 17 24.90 -1.91 -24.08
N LEU A 18 25.44 -1.25 -23.07
CA LEU A 18 26.66 -0.47 -22.95
C LEU A 18 26.93 -0.33 -21.43
N LEU A 19 28.04 -0.90 -20.96
CA LEU A 19 28.77 -0.39 -19.80
C LEU A 19 29.41 0.95 -20.22
N GLY A 20 29.25 1.99 -19.41
CA GLY A 20 29.94 3.28 -19.58
C GLY A 20 29.48 4.23 -18.47
N SER A 21 30.19 4.29 -17.35
CA SER A 21 31.39 5.10 -17.11
C SER A 21 31.07 6.57 -16.85
N PHE A 22 31.37 6.94 -15.61
CA PHE A 22 31.60 8.27 -15.07
C PHE A 22 32.61 9.10 -15.89
N MET A 23 32.51 10.42 -15.68
CA MET A 23 33.54 11.48 -15.70
C MET A 23 33.78 12.37 -16.96
N LEU A 24 33.46 13.66 -16.75
CA LEU A 24 34.33 14.87 -16.84
C LEU A 24 34.31 15.81 -18.09
N CYS A 25 34.14 17.11 -17.75
CA CYS A 25 34.83 18.33 -18.25
C CYS A 25 34.28 19.21 -19.42
N SER A 26 33.87 20.44 -19.02
CA SER A 26 34.40 21.77 -19.46
C SER A 26 33.72 22.60 -20.58
N LEU A 27 33.16 23.75 -20.16
CA LEU A 27 33.38 25.18 -20.54
C LEU A 27 33.43 25.68 -22.02
N LEU A 28 32.66 26.76 -22.30
CA LEU A 28 32.96 28.04 -23.03
C LEU A 28 31.62 28.68 -23.51
N VAL A 29 31.10 29.80 -22.97
CA VAL A 29 31.42 31.27 -23.03
C VAL A 29 31.33 31.94 -24.41
N ALA A 30 30.40 32.92 -24.54
CA ALA A 30 30.52 34.26 -25.17
C ALA A 30 29.11 34.92 -25.22
N CYS A 31 28.80 35.94 -24.38
CA CYS A 31 29.03 37.40 -24.52
C CYS A 31 27.89 38.18 -25.20
N GLY A 32 27.42 39.24 -24.51
CA GLY A 32 26.51 40.28 -25.04
C GLY A 32 26.03 41.24 -23.95
N ASP A 33 26.82 42.29 -23.66
CA ASP A 33 26.53 43.42 -22.76
C ASP A 33 25.49 44.40 -23.31
N ILE A 34 24.61 44.95 -22.46
CA ILE A 34 24.18 46.37 -22.44
C ILE A 34 23.84 46.77 -20.99
N PRO A 35 24.34 47.90 -20.44
CA PRO A 35 24.08 48.35 -19.08
C PRO A 35 22.79 49.18 -19.01
N ALA A 36 22.00 49.02 -17.94
CA ALA A 36 20.93 49.95 -17.59
C ALA A 36 20.86 50.14 -16.08
N GLU A 37 20.61 51.40 -15.72
CA GLU A 37 20.77 52.06 -14.43
C GLU A 37 20.10 51.38 -13.23
N SER A 38 20.75 51.56 -12.08
CA SER A 38 20.25 51.20 -10.75
C SER A 38 18.95 51.93 -10.43
N VAL A 39 17.85 51.20 -10.41
CA VAL A 39 16.65 51.61 -9.66
C VAL A 39 16.71 50.88 -8.32
N ALA A 40 16.98 51.63 -7.26
CA ALA A 40 16.95 51.12 -5.90
C ALA A 40 15.55 50.56 -5.60
N THR A 41 15.45 49.24 -5.49
CA THR A 41 14.32 48.59 -4.84
C THR A 41 14.34 48.97 -3.37
N PRO A 42 13.21 49.41 -2.78
CA PRO A 42 13.17 49.70 -1.35
C PRO A 42 13.50 48.40 -0.62
N SER A 43 14.58 48.42 0.16
CA SER A 43 15.00 47.32 1.01
C SER A 43 13.81 46.91 1.86
N ALA A 44 13.28 45.70 1.64
CA ALA A 44 12.38 45.08 2.59
C ALA A 44 13.08 45.16 3.96
N SER A 45 12.44 45.86 4.90
CA SER A 45 13.01 46.14 6.21
C SER A 45 13.60 44.88 6.82
N ALA A 46 14.82 44.95 7.36
CA ALA A 46 15.54 43.83 7.97
C ALA A 46 14.68 42.98 8.94
N ALA A 47 13.69 43.59 9.61
CA ALA A 47 12.75 42.90 10.48
C ALA A 47 11.81 41.90 9.77
N PHE A 48 11.45 42.15 8.50
CA PHE A 48 10.63 41.25 7.69
C PHE A 48 11.49 40.10 7.12
N GLN A 49 12.74 40.40 6.77
CA GLN A 49 13.71 39.40 6.35
C GLN A 49 14.09 38.46 7.51
N ASP A 50 14.33 39.00 8.71
CA ASP A 50 14.54 38.21 9.94
C ASP A 50 13.34 37.32 10.29
N GLN A 51 12.09 37.81 10.13
CA GLN A 51 10.90 36.98 10.34
C GLN A 51 10.78 35.84 9.33
N ILE A 52 11.14 36.10 8.07
CA ILE A 52 11.18 35.08 7.02
C ILE A 52 12.27 34.04 7.31
N ASP A 53 13.47 34.47 7.70
CA ASP A 53 14.59 33.57 7.98
C ASP A 53 14.38 32.73 9.27
N VAL A 54 13.74 33.30 10.30
CA VAL A 54 13.31 32.55 11.51
C VAL A 54 12.22 31.53 11.17
N SER A 55 11.25 31.90 10.32
CA SER A 55 10.19 30.98 9.90
C SER A 55 10.75 29.82 9.07
N ALA A 56 11.67 30.09 8.14
CA ALA A 56 12.28 29.07 7.29
C ALA A 56 13.23 28.14 8.07
N GLY A 57 14.00 28.68 9.02
CA GLY A 57 14.79 27.87 9.96
C GLY A 57 13.93 26.94 10.82
N SER A 58 12.74 27.39 11.22
CA SER A 58 11.77 26.56 11.96
C SER A 58 11.18 25.43 11.10
N THR A 59 10.97 25.68 9.80
CA THR A 59 10.46 24.70 8.83
C THR A 59 11.48 23.58 8.57
N ALA A 60 12.74 23.93 8.29
CA ALA A 60 13.80 22.95 8.05
C ALA A 60 14.08 22.08 9.29
N LEU A 61 14.08 22.68 10.49
CA LEU A 61 14.20 21.95 11.76
C LEU A 61 13.02 20.99 11.99
N SER A 62 11.80 21.39 11.64
CA SER A 62 10.61 20.53 11.76
C SER A 62 10.72 19.30 10.86
N VAL A 63 11.09 19.47 9.59
CA VAL A 63 11.32 18.35 8.66
C VAL A 63 12.41 17.43 9.20
N ARG A 64 13.55 17.98 9.63
CA ARG A 64 14.67 17.19 10.16
C ARG A 64 14.27 16.37 11.38
N ASN A 65 13.50 16.95 12.30
CA ASN A 65 13.00 16.23 13.47
C ASN A 65 12.05 15.09 13.07
N ALA A 66 11.14 15.34 12.13
CA ALA A 66 10.23 14.32 11.62
C ALA A 66 11.00 13.18 10.91
N LEU A 67 11.97 13.50 10.06
CA LEU A 67 12.82 12.50 9.39
C LEU A 67 13.66 11.69 10.37
N ASN A 68 14.20 12.32 11.42
CA ASN A 68 14.93 11.61 12.47
C ASN A 68 14.01 10.66 13.26
N GLN A 69 12.78 11.08 13.57
CA GLN A 69 11.79 10.20 14.21
C GLN A 69 11.45 9.01 13.30
N ALA A 70 11.15 9.27 12.03
CA ALA A 70 10.85 8.23 11.04
C ALA A 70 12.03 7.25 10.88
N ARG A 71 13.26 7.76 10.78
CA ARG A 71 14.48 6.94 10.67
C ARG A 71 14.68 6.08 11.91
N ASN A 72 14.56 6.66 13.11
CA ASN A 72 14.74 5.91 14.35
C ASN A 72 13.69 4.80 14.49
N ALA A 73 12.44 5.07 14.14
CA ALA A 73 11.38 4.07 14.12
C ALA A 73 11.66 2.98 13.06
N PHE A 74 12.12 3.36 11.87
CA PHE A 74 12.45 2.43 10.80
C PHE A 74 13.61 1.50 11.17
N LEU A 75 14.67 2.02 11.78
CA LEU A 75 15.82 1.22 12.23
C LEU A 75 15.44 0.16 13.27
N GLN A 76 14.37 0.37 14.06
CA GLN A 76 13.88 -0.60 15.03
C GLN A 76 13.15 -1.80 14.39
N ILE A 77 12.65 -1.63 13.16
CA ILE A 77 11.81 -2.63 12.48
C ILE A 77 12.46 -3.21 11.22
N SER A 78 13.46 -2.55 10.64
CA SER A 78 14.06 -2.88 9.34
C SER A 78 14.48 -4.34 9.21
N GLY A 79 15.22 -4.87 10.20
CA GLY A 79 15.64 -6.27 10.21
C GLY A 79 14.48 -7.27 10.23
N ARG A 80 13.34 -6.91 10.83
CA ARG A 80 12.15 -7.78 10.94
C ARG A 80 11.33 -7.80 9.66
N LEU A 81 11.36 -6.73 8.86
CA LEU A 81 10.61 -6.65 7.59
C LEU A 81 11.07 -7.68 6.55
N GLN A 82 12.31 -8.16 6.67
CA GLN A 82 12.94 -9.09 5.73
C GLN A 82 12.91 -10.56 6.18
N PHE A 83 12.23 -10.88 7.28
CA PHE A 83 12.19 -12.25 7.79
C PHE A 83 11.38 -13.19 6.90
N VAL A 84 11.89 -14.43 6.81
CA VAL A 84 11.14 -15.60 6.33
C VAL A 84 10.22 -16.02 7.46
N SER A 85 8.90 -15.99 7.22
CA SER A 85 7.81 -15.90 8.21
C SER A 85 7.35 -14.44 8.39
N PRO A 86 6.19 -14.06 7.80
CA PRO A 86 5.69 -12.70 7.85
C PRO A 86 5.54 -12.17 9.28
N ASP A 87 6.32 -11.14 9.60
CA ASP A 87 6.21 -10.43 10.88
C ASP A 87 5.21 -9.27 10.73
N LEU A 88 3.92 -9.57 10.87
CA LEU A 88 2.85 -8.58 10.71
C LEU A 88 3.04 -7.34 11.60
N GLU A 89 3.55 -7.53 12.82
CA GLU A 89 3.76 -6.44 13.76
C GLU A 89 4.82 -5.46 13.25
N ALA A 90 5.86 -5.92 12.56
CA ALA A 90 6.85 -5.04 11.94
C ALA A 90 6.24 -4.14 10.85
N TYR A 91 5.39 -4.70 10.00
CA TYR A 91 4.69 -3.94 8.95
C TYR A 91 3.65 -2.97 9.54
N GLN A 92 2.92 -3.39 10.58
CA GLN A 92 2.03 -2.49 11.32
C GLN A 92 2.79 -1.35 12.00
N ASN A 93 3.93 -1.64 12.63
CA ASN A 93 4.79 -0.60 13.21
C ASN A 93 5.34 0.37 12.14
N ALA A 94 5.56 -0.07 10.90
CA ALA A 94 5.90 0.86 9.81
C ALA A 94 4.76 1.86 9.56
N VAL A 95 3.51 1.38 9.54
CA VAL A 95 2.31 2.22 9.39
C VAL A 95 2.06 3.10 10.61
N ASP A 96 2.29 2.60 11.83
CA ASP A 96 1.89 3.30 13.05
C ASP A 96 2.98 4.25 13.56
N LYS A 97 4.25 4.02 13.24
CA LYS A 97 5.40 4.76 13.80
C LYS A 97 6.24 5.48 12.75
N VAL A 98 6.47 4.88 11.58
CA VAL A 98 7.29 5.50 10.53
C VAL A 98 6.44 6.45 9.68
N LEU A 99 5.28 5.97 9.22
CA LEU A 99 4.41 6.71 8.32
C LEU A 99 3.95 8.07 8.86
N PRO A 100 3.51 8.24 10.13
CA PRO A 100 3.04 9.55 10.59
C PRO A 100 4.14 10.61 10.57
N ALA A 101 5.37 10.23 10.92
CA ALA A 101 6.53 11.10 10.86
C ALA A 101 6.92 11.43 9.40
N MET A 102 6.87 10.45 8.50
CA MET A 102 7.06 10.66 7.06
C MET A 102 6.00 11.61 6.47
N VAL A 103 4.73 11.44 6.81
CA VAL A 103 3.63 12.32 6.38
C VAL A 103 3.81 13.74 6.94
N GLY A 104 4.26 13.87 8.19
CA GLY A 104 4.59 15.17 8.79
C GLY A 104 5.72 15.89 8.05
N ALA A 105 6.79 15.17 7.72
CA ALA A 105 7.88 15.69 6.88
C ALA A 105 7.38 16.07 5.49
N ALA A 106 6.57 15.21 4.86
CA ALA A 106 6.04 15.43 3.51
C ALA A 106 5.17 16.67 3.42
N ASN A 107 4.22 16.86 4.34
CA ASN A 107 3.38 18.06 4.42
C ASN A 107 4.22 19.34 4.52
N THR A 108 5.29 19.30 5.30
CA THR A 108 6.16 20.47 5.50
C THR A 108 7.01 20.73 4.25
N LEU A 109 7.55 19.68 3.62
CA LEU A 109 8.33 19.76 2.38
C LEU A 109 7.49 20.27 1.19
N THR A 110 6.20 19.93 1.11
CA THR A 110 5.33 20.40 0.02
C THR A 110 4.79 21.81 0.21
N THR A 111 4.70 22.28 1.47
CA THR A 111 4.17 23.62 1.79
C THR A 111 5.25 24.67 1.97
N ALA A 112 6.52 24.27 2.09
CA ALA A 112 7.64 25.19 2.22
C ALA A 112 7.79 26.08 0.98
N THR A 113 7.45 27.36 1.12
CA THR A 113 7.73 28.39 0.12
C THR A 113 9.22 28.68 0.11
N ALA A 114 9.85 28.57 -1.06
CA ALA A 114 11.26 28.90 -1.28
C ALA A 114 11.53 30.36 -0.88
N SER A 115 12.04 30.54 0.33
CA SER A 115 12.36 31.84 0.90
C SER A 115 13.85 31.80 1.20
N THR A 116 14.63 32.53 0.42
CA THR A 116 16.11 32.61 0.41
C THR A 116 16.88 31.36 -0.09
N THR A 117 17.99 31.60 -0.79
CA THR A 117 18.80 30.59 -1.50
C THR A 117 19.42 29.54 -0.57
N ASP A 118 19.77 29.90 0.68
CA ASP A 118 20.34 28.95 1.64
C ASP A 118 19.31 27.93 2.13
N ASN A 119 18.06 28.36 2.35
CA ASN A 119 16.95 27.44 2.67
C ASN A 119 16.62 26.51 1.49
N THR A 120 16.81 26.96 0.24
CA THR A 120 16.58 26.07 -0.91
C THR A 120 17.56 24.90 -0.98
N THR A 121 18.82 25.10 -0.55
CA THR A 121 19.83 24.03 -0.50
C THR A 121 19.54 23.04 0.62
N ASP A 122 19.23 23.54 1.83
CA ASP A 122 18.89 22.70 2.98
C ASP A 122 17.60 21.90 2.76
N MET A 123 16.57 22.51 2.18
CA MET A 123 15.31 21.83 1.88
C MET A 123 15.44 20.82 0.74
N ALA A 124 16.32 21.05 -0.23
CA ALA A 124 16.65 20.05 -1.24
C ALA A 124 17.33 18.82 -0.62
N ALA A 125 18.30 19.02 0.28
CA ALA A 125 18.96 17.94 1.00
C ALA A 125 17.96 17.15 1.88
N LEU A 126 17.05 17.82 2.57
CA LEU A 126 15.98 17.17 3.36
C LEU A 126 14.99 16.41 2.48
N LYS A 127 14.70 16.91 1.26
CA LYS A 127 13.89 16.18 0.28
C LYS A 127 14.58 14.91 -0.18
N GLU A 128 15.89 14.96 -0.46
CA GLU A 128 16.67 13.76 -0.81
C GLU A 128 16.69 12.76 0.35
N GLU A 129 16.86 13.23 1.59
CA GLU A 129 16.80 12.38 2.79
C GLU A 129 15.44 11.70 2.96
N PHE A 130 14.35 12.44 2.74
CA PHE A 130 12.99 11.90 2.71
C PHE A 130 12.84 10.81 1.64
N GLN A 131 13.28 11.08 0.41
CA GLN A 131 13.19 10.14 -0.71
C GLN A 131 14.01 8.86 -0.44
N GLN A 132 15.19 9.00 0.15
CA GLN A 132 16.04 7.88 0.53
C GLN A 132 15.37 7.02 1.59
N LEU A 133 14.87 7.62 2.68
CA LEU A 133 14.18 6.87 3.74
C LEU A 133 12.92 6.19 3.24
N TYR A 134 12.15 6.85 2.36
CA TYR A 134 11.02 6.25 1.67
C TYR A 134 11.44 5.03 0.84
N SER A 135 12.47 5.17 0.02
CA SER A 135 12.97 4.10 -0.85
C SER A 135 13.48 2.92 -0.03
N ASP A 136 14.22 3.16 1.04
CA ASP A 136 14.74 2.13 1.93
C ASP A 136 13.61 1.35 2.61
N ALA A 137 12.62 2.06 3.18
CA ALA A 137 11.47 1.43 3.80
C ALA A 137 10.66 0.61 2.79
N LEU A 138 10.39 1.19 1.62
CA LEU A 138 9.64 0.52 0.57
C LEU A 138 10.36 -0.74 0.06
N ASN A 139 11.64 -0.64 -0.26
CA ASN A 139 12.43 -1.76 -0.74
C ASN A 139 12.46 -2.89 0.29
N GLN A 140 12.58 -2.58 1.58
CA GLN A 140 12.58 -3.61 2.61
C GLN A 140 11.22 -4.31 2.75
N MET A 141 10.11 -3.56 2.76
CA MET A 141 8.76 -4.13 2.80
C MET A 141 8.49 -5.01 1.58
N LEU A 142 8.75 -4.51 0.37
CA LEU A 142 8.52 -5.28 -0.86
C LEU A 142 9.44 -6.50 -0.97
N ASN A 143 10.71 -6.39 -0.57
CA ASN A 143 11.62 -7.54 -0.57
C ASN A 143 11.16 -8.60 0.43
N GLY A 144 10.69 -8.22 1.61
CA GLY A 144 10.13 -9.15 2.59
C GLY A 144 8.88 -9.87 2.07
N ILE A 145 7.95 -9.13 1.46
CA ILE A 145 6.77 -9.72 0.79
C ILE A 145 7.21 -10.69 -0.31
N ASN A 146 8.10 -10.27 -1.20
CA ASN A 146 8.60 -11.08 -2.31
C ASN A 146 9.30 -12.36 -1.83
N LEU A 147 10.12 -12.27 -0.78
CA LEU A 147 10.80 -13.42 -0.20
C LEU A 147 9.79 -14.46 0.32
N ASN A 148 8.78 -14.01 1.06
CA ASN A 148 7.74 -14.89 1.59
C ASN A 148 6.87 -15.49 0.46
N LEU A 149 6.55 -14.70 -0.56
CA LEU A 149 5.84 -15.18 -1.76
C LEU A 149 6.62 -16.21 -2.56
N GLN A 150 7.92 -16.01 -2.77
CA GLN A 150 8.77 -16.95 -3.49
C GLN A 150 8.86 -18.29 -2.77
N ILE A 151 8.99 -18.29 -1.44
CA ILE A 151 9.02 -19.52 -0.65
C ILE A 151 7.71 -20.28 -0.82
N TYR A 152 6.58 -19.59 -0.75
CA TYR A 152 5.28 -20.18 -1.04
C TYR A 152 5.22 -20.73 -2.49
N GLN A 153 5.55 -19.94 -3.51
CA GLN A 153 5.51 -20.39 -4.91
C GLN A 153 6.40 -21.63 -5.14
N ASN A 154 7.62 -21.63 -4.62
CA ASN A 154 8.54 -22.74 -4.73
C ASN A 154 8.05 -24.01 -4.03
N GLN A 155 7.33 -23.88 -2.91
CA GLN A 155 6.79 -25.02 -2.16
C GLN A 155 5.58 -25.69 -2.83
N TYR A 156 4.86 -25.00 -3.72
CA TYR A 156 3.56 -25.49 -4.22
C TYR A 156 3.38 -25.49 -5.73
N GLU A 157 4.07 -24.64 -6.49
CA GLU A 157 3.96 -24.57 -7.96
C GLU A 157 4.95 -25.49 -8.69
N THR A 158 5.85 -26.17 -7.98
CA THR A 158 6.74 -27.18 -8.58
C THR A 158 6.21 -28.62 -8.36
N PRO A 159 5.72 -29.30 -9.42
CA PRO A 159 5.29 -30.70 -9.32
C PRO A 159 6.43 -31.69 -9.01
N GLN A 160 7.68 -31.26 -9.12
CA GLN A 160 8.86 -32.13 -9.04
C GLN A 160 9.43 -32.32 -7.62
N SER A 161 8.95 -31.59 -6.60
CA SER A 161 9.32 -31.83 -5.19
C SER A 161 8.47 -32.93 -4.52
N LEU A 162 7.40 -33.37 -5.19
CA LEU A 162 6.43 -34.36 -4.70
C LEU A 162 6.97 -35.80 -4.66
N SER A 163 8.16 -36.07 -5.22
CA SER A 163 8.74 -37.42 -5.32
C SER A 163 9.79 -37.76 -4.26
N SER A 164 10.21 -36.81 -3.41
CA SER A 164 11.30 -37.05 -2.45
C SER A 164 11.01 -36.45 -1.07
N GLY A 165 10.08 -37.05 -0.32
CA GLY A 165 10.02 -36.96 1.16
C GLY A 165 9.98 -35.58 1.81
N ALA A 166 9.80 -34.49 1.06
CA ALA A 166 9.63 -33.16 1.59
C ALA A 166 8.25 -33.10 2.24
N THR A 167 8.21 -32.69 3.50
CA THR A 167 6.99 -32.52 4.29
C THR A 167 5.99 -31.73 3.46
N LEU A 168 4.90 -32.38 3.02
CA LEU A 168 3.78 -31.71 2.38
C LEU A 168 3.32 -30.64 3.35
N VAL A 169 3.56 -29.36 3.04
CA VAL A 169 3.08 -28.27 3.88
C VAL A 169 1.56 -28.38 3.88
N SER A 170 0.97 -28.47 5.07
CA SER A 170 -0.46 -28.72 5.21
C SER A 170 -1.25 -27.57 4.58
N ALA A 171 -2.49 -27.86 4.14
CA ALA A 171 -3.37 -26.80 3.64
C ALA A 171 -3.63 -25.71 4.72
N GLU A 172 -3.57 -26.09 6.00
CA GLU A 172 -3.66 -25.17 7.13
C GLU A 172 -2.46 -24.21 7.19
N ASP A 173 -1.24 -24.74 7.12
CA ASP A 173 -0.02 -23.91 7.11
C ASP A 173 0.01 -22.98 5.88
N ALA A 174 -0.43 -23.47 4.72
CA ALA A 174 -0.54 -22.68 3.49
C ALA A 174 -1.51 -21.50 3.68
N LEU A 175 -2.72 -21.78 4.19
CA LEU A 175 -3.76 -20.80 4.42
C LEU A 175 -3.34 -19.76 5.44
N LYS A 176 -2.70 -20.19 6.53
CA LYS A 176 -2.16 -19.29 7.57
C LYS A 176 -1.07 -18.39 7.00
N SER A 177 -0.08 -18.96 6.30
CA SER A 177 1.03 -18.21 5.71
C SER A 177 0.56 -17.19 4.69
N LEU A 178 -0.27 -17.59 3.74
CA LEU A 178 -0.83 -16.69 2.73
C LEU A 178 -1.72 -15.60 3.34
N SER A 179 -2.52 -15.92 4.36
CA SER A 179 -3.34 -14.92 5.04
C SER A 179 -2.46 -13.89 5.78
N SER A 180 -1.34 -14.32 6.38
CA SER A 180 -0.37 -13.39 6.95
C SER A 180 0.33 -12.54 5.89
N ILE A 181 0.69 -13.13 4.74
CA ILE A 181 1.23 -12.38 3.59
C ILE A 181 0.22 -11.33 3.11
N PHE A 182 -1.06 -11.68 3.05
CA PHE A 182 -2.12 -10.74 2.70
C PHE A 182 -2.22 -9.56 3.68
N GLN A 183 -2.10 -9.81 4.98
CA GLN A 183 -2.14 -8.74 5.98
C GLN A 183 -0.95 -7.78 5.86
N ILE A 184 0.26 -8.28 5.56
CA ILE A 184 1.43 -7.41 5.36
C ILE A 184 1.37 -6.63 4.04
N THR A 185 0.75 -7.18 2.98
CA THR A 185 0.54 -6.44 1.73
C THR A 185 -0.48 -5.32 1.93
N GLU A 186 -1.56 -5.54 2.69
CA GLU A 186 -2.52 -4.50 3.08
C GLU A 186 -1.88 -3.38 3.92
N ALA A 187 -1.05 -3.72 4.91
CA ALA A 187 -0.30 -2.72 5.68
C ALA A 187 0.65 -1.89 4.78
N THR A 188 1.33 -2.55 3.85
CA THR A 188 2.22 -1.89 2.89
C THR A 188 1.44 -1.00 1.92
N GLU A 189 0.23 -1.40 1.49
CA GLU A 189 -0.63 -0.60 0.61
C GLU A 189 -1.05 0.69 1.32
N ARG A 190 -1.40 0.61 2.61
CA ARG A 190 -1.73 1.78 3.42
C ARG A 190 -0.54 2.74 3.52
N TYR A 191 0.66 2.21 3.82
CA TYR A 191 1.89 3.01 3.86
C TYR A 191 2.13 3.76 2.54
N LEU A 192 2.02 3.03 1.43
CA LEU A 192 2.23 3.59 0.09
C LEU A 192 1.18 4.61 -0.30
N THR A 193 -0.10 4.33 -0.02
CA THR A 193 -1.22 5.18 -0.42
C THR A 193 -1.14 6.56 0.22
N GLU A 194 -0.85 6.61 1.52
CA GLU A 194 -0.75 7.87 2.28
C GLU A 194 0.43 8.73 1.80
N LEU A 195 1.56 8.11 1.43
CA LEU A 195 2.70 8.85 0.87
C LEU A 195 2.53 9.20 -0.61
N ALA A 196 1.81 8.39 -1.39
CA ALA A 196 1.50 8.67 -2.79
C ALA A 196 0.65 9.92 -3.01
N ALA A 197 -0.01 10.43 -1.96
CA ALA A 197 -0.70 11.72 -1.97
C ALA A 197 0.26 12.91 -2.18
N PHE A 198 1.57 12.74 -1.91
CA PHE A 198 2.60 13.77 -2.04
C PHE A 198 3.41 13.61 -3.34
N ASP A 199 2.73 13.63 -4.48
CA ASP A 199 3.30 13.34 -5.80
C ASP A 199 4.50 14.23 -6.18
N THR A 200 4.50 15.50 -5.78
CA THR A 200 5.60 16.47 -6.00
C THR A 200 6.92 16.11 -5.29
N LEU A 201 6.87 15.22 -4.28
CA LEU A 201 8.04 14.78 -3.55
C LEU A 201 8.79 13.64 -4.22
N PHE A 202 8.20 12.97 -5.21
CA PHE A 202 8.80 11.82 -5.88
C PHE A 202 9.16 12.13 -7.33
N THR A 203 10.12 11.38 -7.87
CA THR A 203 10.28 11.31 -9.32
C THR A 203 9.02 10.64 -9.89
N GLN A 204 8.52 11.17 -11.01
CA GLN A 204 7.21 10.78 -11.54
C GLN A 204 7.10 9.25 -11.65
N GLN A 205 6.04 8.69 -11.06
CA GLN A 205 5.57 7.28 -11.10
C GLN A 205 6.05 6.30 -10.02
N GLN A 206 7.07 6.58 -9.20
CA GLN A 206 7.61 5.55 -8.27
C GLN A 206 6.57 5.00 -7.26
N PRO A 207 5.78 5.83 -6.54
CA PRO A 207 4.76 5.31 -5.61
C PRO A 207 3.60 4.60 -6.32
N LYS A 208 3.19 5.10 -7.50
CA LYS A 208 2.07 4.53 -8.28
C LYS A 208 2.41 3.14 -8.82
N GLN A 209 3.60 2.98 -9.41
CA GLN A 209 4.07 1.68 -9.90
C GLN A 209 4.21 0.66 -8.77
N ALA A 210 4.73 1.08 -7.60
CA ALA A 210 4.82 0.22 -6.42
C ALA A 210 3.43 -0.23 -5.93
N LEU A 211 2.46 0.69 -5.91
CA LEU A 211 1.08 0.39 -5.52
C LEU A 211 0.42 -0.61 -6.47
N ASP A 212 0.57 -0.44 -7.78
CA ASP A 212 0.02 -1.36 -8.78
C ASP A 212 0.66 -2.76 -8.67
N GLY A 213 1.99 -2.81 -8.49
CA GLY A 213 2.71 -4.06 -8.23
C GLY A 213 2.20 -4.78 -6.99
N LEU A 214 1.97 -4.05 -5.90
CA LEU A 214 1.48 -4.60 -4.63
C LEU A 214 0.03 -5.12 -4.75
N ARG A 215 -0.84 -4.40 -5.46
CA ARG A 215 -2.23 -4.84 -5.71
C ARG A 215 -2.30 -6.12 -6.57
N ASN A 216 -1.39 -6.24 -7.52
CA ASN A 216 -1.22 -7.49 -8.26
C ASN A 216 -0.79 -8.64 -7.33
N GLN A 217 0.14 -8.39 -6.40
CA GLN A 217 0.54 -9.38 -5.40
C GLN A 217 -0.60 -9.78 -4.47
N GLN A 218 -1.41 -8.83 -3.99
CA GLN A 218 -2.61 -9.13 -3.21
C GLN A 218 -3.57 -10.07 -3.97
N THR A 219 -3.75 -9.83 -5.27
CA THR A 219 -4.58 -10.69 -6.13
C THR A 219 -4.01 -12.11 -6.21
N VAL A 220 -2.69 -12.25 -6.41
CA VAL A 220 -2.01 -13.56 -6.43
C VAL A 220 -2.17 -14.29 -5.10
N VAL A 221 -1.95 -13.60 -3.99
CA VAL A 221 -2.12 -14.16 -2.62
C VAL A 221 -3.55 -14.61 -2.40
N MET A 222 -4.52 -13.77 -2.73
CA MET A 222 -5.95 -14.06 -2.52
C MET A 222 -6.41 -15.25 -3.36
N ASN A 223 -5.95 -15.36 -4.61
CA ASN A 223 -6.17 -16.54 -5.45
C ASN A 223 -5.53 -17.79 -4.84
N GLY A 224 -4.32 -17.67 -4.28
CA GLY A 224 -3.68 -18.73 -3.51
C GLY A 224 -4.52 -19.20 -2.32
N ILE A 225 -5.01 -18.28 -1.51
CA ILE A 225 -5.88 -18.58 -0.34
C ILE A 225 -7.12 -19.34 -0.80
N PHE A 226 -7.78 -18.85 -1.85
CA PHE A 226 -8.95 -19.51 -2.41
C PHE A 226 -8.63 -20.93 -2.91
N ASN A 227 -7.55 -21.10 -3.66
CA ASN A 227 -7.11 -22.41 -4.15
C ASN A 227 -6.74 -23.39 -3.03
N PHE A 228 -6.11 -22.93 -1.95
CA PHE A 228 -5.79 -23.81 -0.82
C PHE A 228 -6.99 -24.15 0.04
N SER A 229 -7.92 -23.19 0.18
CA SER A 229 -9.20 -23.49 0.78
C SER A 229 -9.90 -24.61 0.00
N ALA A 230 -9.75 -24.65 -1.36
CA ALA A 230 -10.19 -25.72 -2.27
C ALA A 230 -9.74 -27.13 -1.89
N LYS A 231 -8.56 -27.24 -1.28
CA LYS A 231 -7.88 -28.51 -1.03
C LYS A 231 -8.11 -29.07 0.38
N THR A 232 -8.81 -28.35 1.25
CA THR A 232 -9.13 -28.80 2.61
C THR A 232 -10.64 -28.83 2.85
N GLN A 233 -11.07 -29.76 3.71
CA GLN A 233 -12.45 -29.85 4.23
C GLN A 233 -12.55 -29.31 5.67
N ASP A 234 -11.43 -28.90 6.27
CA ASP A 234 -11.44 -28.30 7.60
C ASP A 234 -12.04 -26.88 7.54
N THR A 235 -13.32 -26.81 7.87
CA THR A 235 -14.09 -25.56 7.94
C THR A 235 -13.49 -24.57 8.93
N GLN A 236 -12.90 -25.01 10.04
CA GLN A 236 -12.33 -24.09 11.03
C GLN A 236 -11.09 -23.40 10.48
N THR A 237 -10.22 -24.14 9.79
CA THR A 237 -9.06 -23.59 9.09
C THR A 237 -9.47 -22.57 8.03
N ILE A 238 -10.51 -22.87 7.24
CA ILE A 238 -11.03 -21.94 6.21
C ILE A 238 -11.60 -20.68 6.87
N LYS A 239 -12.37 -20.81 7.96
CA LYS A 239 -12.90 -19.68 8.74
C LYS A 239 -11.78 -18.80 9.30
N ASN A 240 -10.73 -19.40 9.86
CA ASN A 240 -9.57 -18.66 10.38
C ASN A 240 -8.89 -17.83 9.29
N ALA A 241 -8.66 -18.43 8.11
CA ALA A 241 -8.08 -17.73 6.96
C ALA A 241 -8.97 -16.58 6.47
N TYR A 242 -10.28 -16.83 6.34
CA TYR A 242 -11.26 -15.79 6.04
C TYR A 242 -11.18 -14.64 7.04
N GLN A 243 -11.20 -14.92 8.34
CA GLN A 243 -11.16 -13.90 9.38
C GLN A 243 -9.85 -13.09 9.37
N MET A 244 -8.73 -13.71 9.02
CA MET A 244 -7.46 -13.00 8.86
C MET A 244 -7.50 -12.00 7.70
N VAL A 245 -7.96 -12.43 6.52
CA VAL A 245 -8.15 -11.56 5.34
C VAL A 245 -9.17 -10.46 5.63
N ALA A 246 -10.28 -10.83 6.25
CA ALA A 246 -11.37 -9.92 6.58
C ALA A 246 -10.98 -8.84 7.59
N LYS A 247 -9.89 -8.97 8.35
CA LYS A 247 -9.43 -7.91 9.25
C LYS A 247 -8.73 -6.77 8.53
N SER A 248 -8.21 -7.01 7.33
CA SER A 248 -7.33 -6.05 6.65
C SER A 248 -7.77 -5.66 5.25
N ILE A 249 -8.68 -6.41 4.61
CA ILE A 249 -9.08 -6.15 3.22
C ILE A 249 -9.61 -4.72 3.02
N VAL A 250 -8.97 -3.96 2.13
CA VAL A 250 -9.44 -2.63 1.69
C VAL A 250 -9.59 -2.51 0.18
N ASN A 251 -9.02 -3.41 -0.61
CA ASN A 251 -9.01 -3.32 -2.07
C ASN A 251 -10.33 -3.84 -2.69
N PRO A 252 -11.16 -2.98 -3.33
CA PRO A 252 -12.43 -3.40 -3.93
C PRO A 252 -12.32 -4.44 -5.04
N ALA A 253 -11.17 -4.50 -5.73
CA ALA A 253 -10.95 -5.45 -6.81
C ALA A 253 -10.94 -6.92 -6.32
N LEU A 254 -10.75 -7.13 -5.02
CA LEU A 254 -10.72 -8.45 -4.39
C LEU A 254 -12.07 -8.91 -3.86
N LEU A 255 -13.13 -8.10 -4.01
CA LEU A 255 -14.44 -8.38 -3.42
C LEU A 255 -14.98 -9.75 -3.85
N THR A 256 -14.85 -10.11 -5.13
CA THR A 256 -15.30 -11.40 -5.66
C THR A 256 -14.55 -12.59 -5.07
N GLN A 257 -13.22 -12.50 -4.96
CA GLN A 257 -12.40 -13.57 -4.38
C GLN A 257 -12.66 -13.71 -2.89
N PHE A 258 -12.76 -12.57 -2.18
CA PHE A 258 -13.08 -12.52 -0.76
C PHE A 258 -14.45 -13.13 -0.48
N SER A 259 -15.42 -12.86 -1.33
CA SER A 259 -16.78 -13.34 -1.16
C SER A 259 -16.92 -14.83 -1.46
N ASN A 260 -16.18 -15.36 -2.44
CA ASN A 260 -16.04 -16.80 -2.66
C ASN A 260 -15.38 -17.51 -1.47
N LEU A 261 -14.39 -16.86 -0.83
CA LEU A 261 -13.81 -17.38 0.42
C LEU A 261 -14.84 -17.38 1.56
N ALA A 262 -15.68 -16.34 1.67
CA ALA A 262 -16.75 -16.25 2.66
C ALA A 262 -17.79 -17.37 2.50
N ILE A 263 -18.25 -17.61 1.25
CA ILE A 263 -19.17 -18.71 0.91
C ILE A 263 -18.59 -20.04 1.36
N ARG A 264 -17.28 -20.21 1.20
CA ARG A 264 -16.61 -21.44 1.61
C ARG A 264 -16.48 -21.59 3.13
N ALA A 265 -16.27 -20.48 3.84
CA ALA A 265 -16.13 -20.47 5.29
C ALA A 265 -17.46 -20.66 6.02
N TYR A 266 -18.55 -20.07 5.52
CA TYR A 266 -19.84 -20.00 6.22
C TYR A 266 -21.03 -20.59 5.46
N GLY A 267 -20.87 -20.89 4.17
CA GLY A 267 -21.94 -21.33 3.28
C GLY A 267 -22.58 -20.18 2.50
N GLU A 268 -23.18 -20.52 1.35
CA GLU A 268 -23.79 -19.55 0.43
C GLU A 268 -24.94 -18.78 1.08
N GLU A 269 -25.75 -19.43 1.91
CA GLU A 269 -26.88 -18.79 2.60
C GLU A 269 -26.47 -17.71 3.62
N GLN A 270 -25.20 -17.73 4.05
CA GLN A 270 -24.65 -16.76 4.98
C GLN A 270 -24.03 -15.55 4.28
N VAL A 271 -24.02 -15.51 2.95
CA VAL A 271 -23.44 -14.41 2.16
C VAL A 271 -24.52 -13.78 1.30
N ALA A 272 -24.64 -12.46 1.38
CA ALA A 272 -25.58 -11.70 0.57
C ALA A 272 -24.88 -10.57 -0.18
N TYR A 273 -25.28 -10.37 -1.44
CA TYR A 273 -24.80 -9.30 -2.30
C TYR A 273 -25.93 -8.40 -2.71
N ARG A 274 -25.62 -7.11 -2.86
CA ARG A 274 -26.54 -6.18 -3.49
C ARG A 274 -26.40 -6.33 -5.00
N LYS A 275 -27.48 -6.73 -5.68
CA LYS A 275 -27.51 -6.67 -7.15
C LYS A 275 -27.38 -5.22 -7.59
N GLU A 276 -26.58 -4.97 -8.62
CA GLU A 276 -26.56 -3.66 -9.28
C GLU A 276 -27.99 -3.34 -9.74
N GLU A 277 -28.57 -2.28 -9.18
CA GLU A 277 -29.87 -1.80 -9.66
C GLU A 277 -29.67 -1.18 -11.04
N VAL A 278 -30.35 -1.74 -12.04
CA VAL A 278 -30.31 -1.31 -13.45
C VAL A 278 -30.93 0.10 -13.62
N THR A 279 -31.48 0.70 -12.56
CA THR A 279 -32.12 2.02 -12.62
C THR A 279 -31.15 3.12 -12.14
N PRO A 280 -30.76 4.07 -13.01
CA PRO A 280 -29.81 5.12 -12.66
C PRO A 280 -30.55 6.22 -11.93
N ASN A 281 -30.74 6.11 -10.62
CA ASN A 281 -31.05 7.25 -9.76
C ASN A 281 -30.93 6.88 -8.29
N GLN A 282 -29.69 6.70 -7.85
CA GLN A 282 -29.13 7.30 -6.65
C GLN A 282 -27.77 6.64 -6.43
N SER A 283 -26.71 7.32 -6.87
CA SER A 283 -25.35 7.03 -6.45
C SER A 283 -25.26 7.37 -4.96
N ASN A 284 -25.73 6.49 -4.09
CA ASN A 284 -25.37 6.58 -2.68
C ASN A 284 -23.97 5.96 -2.57
N PRO A 285 -22.91 6.76 -2.40
CA PRO A 285 -21.54 6.25 -2.27
C PRO A 285 -21.36 5.41 -1.00
N ASN A 286 -22.36 5.34 -0.12
CA ASN A 286 -22.31 4.63 1.15
C ASN A 286 -23.18 3.36 1.19
N ARG A 287 -23.33 2.71 0.05
CA ARG A 287 -24.17 1.51 -0.08
C ARG A 287 -23.39 0.28 0.36
N VAL A 288 -23.86 -0.43 1.39
CA VAL A 288 -23.38 -1.78 1.71
C VAL A 288 -23.56 -2.67 0.47
N VAL A 289 -22.46 -3.24 -0.01
CA VAL A 289 -22.39 -4.06 -1.23
C VAL A 289 -22.46 -5.55 -0.93
N MET A 290 -22.00 -5.96 0.26
CA MET A 290 -21.95 -7.35 0.68
C MET A 290 -22.10 -7.47 2.19
N VAL A 291 -22.81 -8.50 2.64
CA VAL A 291 -22.92 -8.89 4.05
C VAL A 291 -22.56 -10.36 4.18
N VAL A 292 -21.77 -10.69 5.20
CA VAL A 292 -21.50 -12.08 5.62
C VAL A 292 -22.00 -12.25 7.04
N ARG A 293 -22.89 -13.20 7.27
CA ARG A 293 -23.24 -13.64 8.63
C ARG A 293 -22.16 -14.61 9.10
N GLU A 294 -21.37 -14.15 10.06
CA GLU A 294 -20.35 -14.95 10.74
C GLU A 294 -20.98 -15.75 11.88
N ASP A 295 -20.15 -16.46 12.66
CA ASP A 295 -20.64 -17.28 13.76
C ASP A 295 -21.36 -16.44 14.84
N GLY A 296 -22.50 -16.96 15.31
CA GLY A 296 -23.37 -16.29 16.27
C GLY A 296 -24.20 -15.17 15.65
N ASP A 297 -24.21 -14.02 16.34
CA ASP A 297 -24.97 -12.82 15.97
C ASP A 297 -24.08 -11.77 15.27
N HIS A 298 -22.98 -12.19 14.66
CA HIS A 298 -22.03 -11.29 14.02
C HIS A 298 -22.24 -11.20 12.52
N TYR A 299 -22.24 -9.97 12.00
CA TYR A 299 -22.39 -9.66 10.58
C TYR A 299 -21.22 -8.81 10.15
N ARG A 300 -20.53 -9.25 9.11
CA ARG A 300 -19.55 -8.43 8.42
C ARG A 300 -20.21 -7.68 7.29
N SER A 301 -20.24 -6.36 7.40
CA SER A 301 -20.73 -5.45 6.37
C SER A 301 -19.56 -4.90 5.57
N LEU A 302 -19.61 -5.05 4.25
CA LEU A 302 -18.66 -4.45 3.31
C LEU A 302 -19.35 -3.37 2.49
N GLN A 303 -18.73 -2.21 2.44
CA GLN A 303 -19.19 -1.03 1.72
C GLN A 303 -18.02 -0.49 0.89
N ILE A 304 -18.29 -0.03 -0.33
CA ILE A 304 -17.28 0.69 -1.13
C ILE A 304 -17.49 2.17 -0.87
N GLU A 305 -16.51 2.83 -0.25
CA GLU A 305 -16.50 4.27 0.02
C GLU A 305 -15.19 4.87 -0.47
N SER A 306 -15.28 5.93 -1.28
CA SER A 306 -14.11 6.65 -1.83
C SER A 306 -13.07 5.73 -2.51
N GLY A 307 -13.54 4.69 -3.22
CA GLY A 307 -12.67 3.73 -3.91
C GLY A 307 -11.98 2.70 -3.00
N THR A 308 -12.40 2.59 -1.73
CA THR A 308 -11.89 1.61 -0.76
C THR A 308 -13.02 0.76 -0.19
N LEU A 309 -12.74 -0.48 0.18
CA LEU A 309 -13.65 -1.30 0.98
C LEU A 309 -13.56 -0.87 2.44
N LYS A 310 -14.68 -0.42 2.99
CA LYS A 310 -14.92 -0.34 4.42
C LYS A 310 -15.50 -1.65 4.88
N ASN A 311 -14.84 -2.25 5.85
CA ASN A 311 -15.20 -3.54 6.41
C ASN A 311 -15.52 -3.37 7.90
N GLN A 312 -16.76 -3.66 8.28
CA GLN A 312 -17.26 -3.45 9.62
C GLN A 312 -17.86 -4.73 10.18
N LEU A 313 -17.53 -5.04 11.42
CA LEU A 313 -18.19 -6.10 12.18
C LEU A 313 -19.32 -5.49 13.02
N VAL A 314 -20.54 -5.99 12.81
CA VAL A 314 -21.75 -5.55 13.50
C VAL A 314 -22.32 -6.74 14.26
N GLN A 315 -22.75 -6.52 15.50
CA GLN A 315 -23.48 -7.53 16.27
C GLN A 315 -24.98 -7.22 16.22
N ASP A 316 -25.80 -8.21 15.87
CA ASP A 316 -27.26 -8.08 15.79
C ASP A 316 -27.95 -9.36 16.28
N SER A 317 -28.59 -9.26 17.44
CA SER A 317 -29.25 -10.35 18.14
C SER A 317 -30.58 -10.80 17.54
N ARG A 318 -31.04 -10.17 16.45
CA ARG A 318 -32.29 -10.55 15.76
C ARG A 318 -32.14 -11.85 14.96
N GLY A 319 -30.91 -12.36 14.79
CA GLY A 319 -30.66 -13.63 14.10
C GLY A 319 -31.04 -13.62 12.61
N LEU A 320 -31.04 -12.44 11.98
CA LEU A 320 -31.40 -12.22 10.58
C LEU A 320 -30.54 -13.07 9.62
N ARG A 321 -31.09 -13.38 8.44
CA ARG A 321 -30.25 -13.90 7.36
C ARG A 321 -29.39 -12.76 6.81
N ALA A 322 -28.26 -13.08 6.18
CA ALA A 322 -27.38 -12.07 5.58
C ALA A 322 -28.14 -11.17 4.59
N ALA A 323 -29.07 -11.74 3.81
CA ALA A 323 -29.90 -11.00 2.86
C ALA A 323 -30.90 -10.06 3.56
N ASP A 324 -31.51 -10.49 4.66
CA ASP A 324 -32.44 -9.67 5.44
C ASP A 324 -31.71 -8.49 6.09
N PHE A 325 -30.52 -8.74 6.65
CA PHE A 325 -29.66 -7.72 7.21
C PHE A 325 -29.23 -6.71 6.15
N LEU A 326 -28.80 -7.18 4.97
CA LEU A 326 -28.44 -6.33 3.84
C LEU A 326 -29.61 -5.46 3.38
N ASN A 327 -30.83 -5.99 3.30
CA ASN A 327 -32.01 -5.24 2.87
C ASN A 327 -32.51 -4.25 3.93
N GLN A 328 -32.18 -4.47 5.20
CA GLN A 328 -32.46 -3.54 6.30
C GLN A 328 -31.36 -2.49 6.49
N SER A 329 -30.24 -2.57 5.75
CA SER A 329 -29.06 -1.70 5.90
C SER A 329 -29.25 -0.27 5.38
N ASN A 330 -30.30 0.42 5.86
CA ASN A 330 -30.26 1.86 6.16
C ASN A 330 -29.82 2.04 7.63
N ILE A 331 -28.76 1.34 8.06
CA ILE A 331 -28.30 1.40 9.45
C ILE A 331 -27.80 2.82 9.72
N VAL A 332 -28.61 3.59 10.46
CA VAL A 332 -28.19 4.84 11.10
C VAL A 332 -27.15 4.44 12.15
N VAL A 333 -25.90 4.83 11.92
CA VAL A 333 -24.83 4.71 12.91
C VAL A 333 -25.23 5.53 14.13
N VAL A 334 -25.62 4.86 15.21
CA VAL A 334 -25.72 5.52 16.52
C VAL A 334 -24.31 5.65 17.05
N THR A 335 -23.66 6.78 16.79
CA THR A 335 -22.45 7.16 17.52
C THR A 335 -22.83 7.22 19.00
N PRO A 336 -22.16 6.47 19.89
CA PRO A 336 -22.36 6.66 21.32
C PRO A 336 -21.97 8.10 21.65
N SER A 337 -22.95 8.87 22.14
CA SER A 337 -22.71 10.22 22.62
C SER A 337 -21.61 10.18 23.68
N PRO A 338 -20.61 11.07 23.65
CA PRO A 338 -19.67 11.17 24.75
C PRO A 338 -20.49 11.47 26.01
N LYS A 339 -20.35 10.61 27.03
CA LYS A 339 -21.01 10.83 28.32
C LYS A 339 -20.67 12.23 28.84
N PRO A 340 -21.64 12.94 29.45
CA PRO A 340 -21.46 14.29 29.97
C PRO A 340 -20.40 14.37 31.07
#